data_AF-A0A7Y2H868-F1
#
_entry.id   AF-A0A7Y2H868-F1
#
_cell.length_a   1.000
_cell.length_b   1.000
_cell.length_c   1.000
_cell.angle_alpha   90.00
_cell.angle_beta   90.00
_cell.angle_gamma   90.00
#
_symmetry.space_group_name_H-M   'P 1'
#
loop_
_entity.id
_entity.type
_entity.pdbx_description
1 polymer ?
#
loop_
_entity_poly.entity_id
_entity_poly.type
_entity_poly.pdbx_seq_one_letter_code
_entity_poly.pdbx_strand_id
1 'polypeptide(L)'
;SARRFLNDFTDQRLLAIDGFEMDPSIERIKYSKTIMNIGLGSVIRSDNFYIGISIPRILRSNLDYETEGILTREVRHAYMMIGTEFDFAPDWKFKPQLMYKYAEHSPNDIDLWTEFVYRKQLFLAANLRMGGNPDTLMESADLVVGFSLNDRWFTSLSIDFTFTELRNYENGSFELMIKYTLAEKN
;
A
#
# COMPACT_ATOMS: atom_id res chain seq x y z
N SER A 1 9.95 7.72 10.12
CA SER A 1 10.69 7.84 8.84
C SER A 1 11.06 9.30 8.61
N ALA A 2 12.20 9.54 7.95
CA ALA A 2 12.58 10.86 7.45
C ALA A 2 12.61 10.80 5.93
N ARG A 3 11.98 11.76 5.26
CA ARG A 3 11.95 11.85 3.80
C ARG A 3 12.38 13.25 3.39
N ARG A 4 13.17 13.33 2.34
CA ARG A 4 13.59 14.58 1.74
C ARG A 4 12.93 14.69 0.37
N PHE A 5 12.17 15.75 0.18
CA PHE A 5 11.58 16.12 -1.10
C PHE A 5 12.43 17.22 -1.71
N LEU A 6 12.77 17.02 -2.98
CA LEU A 6 13.61 17.90 -3.78
C LEU A 6 12.88 18.13 -5.09
N ASN A 7 12.46 19.37 -5.33
CA ASN A 7 11.95 19.82 -6.61
C ASN A 7 12.92 20.88 -7.14
N ASP A 8 13.49 20.63 -8.31
CA ASP A 8 14.54 21.48 -8.88
C ASP A 8 14.06 22.07 -10.21
N PHE A 9 13.41 23.23 -10.16
CA PHE A 9 12.97 23.95 -11.36
C PHE A 9 14.10 24.75 -12.02
N THR A 10 15.34 24.67 -11.52
CA THR A 10 16.51 25.30 -12.14
C THR A 10 17.17 24.44 -13.21
N ASP A 11 16.78 23.17 -13.31
CA ASP A 11 17.32 22.22 -14.29
C ASP A 11 17.05 22.70 -15.72
N GLN A 12 18.12 22.87 -16.49
CA GLN A 12 18.07 23.35 -17.88
C GLN A 12 17.38 22.38 -18.84
N ARG A 13 17.15 21.14 -18.42
CA ARG A 13 16.42 20.13 -19.21
C ARG A 13 14.91 20.25 -19.08
N LEU A 14 14.41 20.99 -18.09
CA LEU A 14 12.98 21.20 -17.94
C LEU A 14 12.50 22.22 -18.97
N LEU A 15 11.35 21.93 -19.58
CA LEU A 15 10.68 22.81 -20.53
C LEU A 15 9.26 23.04 -19.99
N ALA A 16 8.96 24.28 -19.63
CA ALA A 16 7.59 24.69 -19.33
C ALA A 16 6.84 24.93 -20.64
N ILE A 17 5.56 24.55 -20.71
CA ILE A 17 4.72 24.65 -21.92
C ILE A 17 4.66 26.10 -22.43
N ASP A 18 4.47 27.05 -21.52
CA ASP A 18 4.42 28.49 -21.82
C ASP A 18 5.75 29.23 -21.57
N GLY A 19 6.79 28.50 -21.15
CA GLY A 19 8.07 29.05 -20.72
C GLY A 19 8.04 29.59 -19.28
N PHE A 20 9.15 29.41 -18.54
CA PHE A 20 9.25 29.79 -17.13
C PHE A 20 9.08 31.30 -16.85
N GLU A 21 9.17 32.15 -17.87
CA GLU A 21 8.95 33.60 -17.72
C GLU A 21 7.46 34.00 -17.76
N MET A 22 6.61 33.18 -18.39
CA MET A 22 5.18 33.48 -18.57
C MET A 22 4.27 32.66 -17.65
N ASP A 23 4.83 31.65 -16.95
CA ASP A 23 4.10 30.78 -16.03
C ASP A 23 4.39 31.18 -14.56
N PRO A 24 3.52 31.97 -13.90
CA PRO A 24 3.71 32.37 -12.51
C PRO A 24 3.52 31.21 -11.52
N SER A 25 3.08 30.03 -11.96
CA SER A 25 2.91 28.86 -11.08
C SER A 25 4.20 28.06 -10.88
N ILE A 26 5.24 28.33 -11.67
CA ILE A 26 6.52 27.61 -11.61
C ILE A 26 7.69 28.61 -11.61
N GLU A 27 8.10 29.03 -10.42
CA GLU A 27 9.33 29.83 -10.26
C GLU A 27 10.58 28.98 -10.48
N ARG A 28 11.60 29.57 -11.14
CA ARG A 28 12.90 28.93 -11.43
C ARG A 28 13.78 28.81 -10.19
N ILE A 29 13.29 28.11 -9.18
CA ILE A 29 13.89 27.95 -7.86
C ILE A 29 14.02 26.46 -7.53
N LYS A 30 15.01 26.15 -6.70
CA LYS A 30 15.17 24.82 -6.12
C LYS A 30 14.53 24.77 -4.73
N TYR A 31 13.55 23.90 -4.59
CA TYR A 31 12.88 23.63 -3.33
C TYR A 31 13.40 22.35 -2.69
N SER A 32 13.69 22.40 -1.38
CA SER A 32 14.13 21.24 -0.61
C SER A 32 13.43 21.25 0.74
N LYS A 33 12.69 20.18 1.06
CA LYS A 33 12.00 20.04 2.34
C LYS A 33 12.25 18.67 2.95
N THR A 34 12.60 18.66 4.23
CA THR A 34 12.72 17.42 5.00
C THR A 34 11.49 17.29 5.87
N ILE A 35 10.77 16.20 5.71
CA ILE A 35 9.64 15.86 6.58
C ILE A 35 10.00 14.64 7.42
N MET A 36 9.61 14.69 8.68
CA MET A 36 9.74 13.58 9.61
C MET A 36 8.35 13.10 9.98
N ASN A 37 8.21 11.80 10.12
CA ASN A 37 6.98 11.18 10.58
C ASN A 37 7.28 10.05 11.57
N ILE A 38 6.37 9.84 12.50
CA ILE A 38 6.38 8.73 13.45
C ILE A 38 5.09 7.94 13.27
N GLY A 39 5.21 6.62 13.37
CA GLY A 39 4.09 5.69 13.31
C GLY A 39 4.05 4.83 14.55
N LEU A 40 2.87 4.37 14.91
CA LEU A 40 2.65 3.45 16.02
C LEU A 40 1.67 2.37 15.62
N GLY A 41 1.87 1.15 16.12
CA GLY A 41 0.96 0.06 15.89
C GLY A 41 1.20 -1.07 16.88
N SER A 42 0.19 -1.88 17.08
CA SER A 42 0.21 -3.03 17.98
C SER A 42 -0.52 -4.19 17.35
N VAL A 43 -0.01 -5.40 17.57
CA VAL A 43 -0.66 -6.65 17.15
C VAL A 43 -0.73 -7.57 18.36
N ILE A 44 -1.92 -8.10 18.61
CA ILE A 44 -2.16 -9.15 19.58
C ILE A 44 -2.37 -10.44 18.79
N ARG A 45 -1.65 -11.50 19.17
CA ARG A 45 -1.70 -12.79 18.49
C ARG A 45 -1.93 -13.91 19.52
N SER A 46 -2.84 -14.80 19.19
CA SER A 46 -3.04 -16.12 19.79
C SER A 46 -2.58 -17.18 18.80
N ASP A 47 -2.68 -18.47 19.15
CA ASP A 47 -2.22 -19.59 18.32
C ASP A 47 -2.71 -19.53 16.86
N ASN A 48 -4.00 -19.22 16.66
CA ASN A 48 -4.64 -19.24 15.35
C ASN A 48 -5.26 -17.90 14.96
N PHE A 49 -5.17 -16.87 15.80
CA PHE A 49 -5.88 -15.61 15.60
C PHE A 49 -4.97 -14.42 15.84
N TYR A 50 -5.15 -13.35 15.08
CA TYR A 50 -4.48 -12.09 15.34
C TYR A 50 -5.39 -10.91 15.04
N ILE A 51 -5.20 -9.84 15.81
CA ILE A 51 -5.82 -8.55 15.61
C ILE A 51 -4.76 -7.48 15.79
N GLY A 52 -4.79 -6.45 14.94
CA GLY A 52 -3.83 -5.37 14.99
C GLY A 52 -4.46 -4.03 14.62
N ILE A 53 -3.88 -2.98 15.14
CA ILE A 53 -4.19 -1.60 14.78
C ILE A 53 -2.89 -0.84 14.52
N SER A 54 -2.90 0.09 13.58
CA SER A 54 -1.75 0.95 13.33
C SER A 54 -2.12 2.31 12.76
N ILE A 55 -1.31 3.31 13.09
CA ILE A 55 -1.28 4.63 12.48
C ILE A 55 0.17 4.86 12.03
N PRO A 56 0.53 4.53 10.78
CA PRO A 56 1.92 4.58 10.31
C PRO A 56 2.48 6.01 10.23
N ARG A 57 1.61 7.00 10.09
CA ARG A 57 1.95 8.41 9.96
C ARG A 57 1.06 9.27 10.86
N ILE A 58 1.56 9.62 12.03
CA ILE A 58 0.85 10.41 13.04
C ILE A 58 0.98 11.91 12.75
N LEU A 59 2.15 12.35 12.29
CA LEU A 59 2.41 13.77 12.02
C LEU A 59 1.78 14.16 10.68
N ARG A 60 0.94 15.21 10.67
CA ARG A 60 0.42 15.79 9.44
C ARG A 60 1.43 16.81 8.89
N SER A 61 2.40 16.31 8.13
CA SER A 61 3.45 17.14 7.52
C SER A 61 2.85 18.05 6.45
N ASN A 62 3.22 19.33 6.46
CA ASN A 62 2.96 20.23 5.35
C ASN A 62 3.91 19.85 4.19
N LEU A 63 3.38 19.66 2.98
CA LEU A 63 4.16 19.33 1.79
C LEU A 63 4.47 20.56 0.91
N ASP A 64 3.85 21.71 1.19
CA ASP A 64 4.05 22.94 0.42
C ASP A 64 5.44 23.52 0.65
N TYR A 65 5.97 24.13 -0.41
CA TYR A 65 7.27 24.79 -0.38
C TYR A 65 7.19 26.29 -0.12
N GLU A 66 6.00 26.89 -0.28
CA GLU A 66 5.74 28.30 -0.04
C GLU A 66 5.24 28.57 1.39
N THR A 67 5.44 29.80 1.84
CA THR A 67 5.13 30.25 3.21
C THR A 67 3.70 30.78 3.33
N GLU A 68 3.04 31.12 2.21
CA GLU A 68 1.70 31.69 2.18
C GLU A 68 0.73 30.75 1.45
N GLY A 69 -0.18 30.13 2.21
CA GLY A 69 -1.17 29.19 1.70
C GLY A 69 -0.79 27.73 1.96
N ILE A 70 -1.61 27.03 2.76
CA ILE A 70 -1.51 25.57 2.92
C ILE A 70 -2.41 24.96 1.83
N LEU A 71 -1.82 24.47 0.76
CA LEU A 71 -2.50 23.79 -0.34
C LEU A 71 -2.41 22.26 -0.18
N THR A 72 -1.30 21.72 0.33
CA THR A 72 -1.06 20.27 0.37
C THR A 72 -0.56 19.78 1.73
N ARG A 73 -1.36 18.95 2.40
CA ARG A 73 -1.01 18.35 3.69
C ARG A 73 -1.12 16.82 3.65
N GLU A 74 -0.22 16.14 4.34
CA GLU A 74 -0.35 14.70 4.54
C GLU A 74 -1.63 14.36 5.31
N VAL A 75 -2.41 13.43 4.74
CA VAL A 75 -3.59 12.83 5.36
C VAL A 75 -3.18 11.67 6.26
N ARG A 76 -3.74 11.60 7.47
CA ARG A 76 -3.49 10.48 8.38
C ARG A 76 -4.28 9.27 7.94
N HIS A 77 -3.61 8.12 7.97
CA HIS A 77 -4.19 6.82 7.70
C HIS A 77 -4.13 5.97 8.96
N ALA A 78 -5.25 5.35 9.29
CA ALA A 78 -5.35 4.36 10.37
C ALA A 78 -5.81 3.03 9.77
N TYR A 79 -5.26 1.95 10.31
CA TYR A 79 -5.52 0.60 9.84
C TYR A 79 -5.92 -0.27 11.01
N MET A 80 -6.89 -1.15 10.77
CA MET A 80 -7.21 -2.26 11.65
C MET A 80 -7.16 -3.53 10.81
N MET A 81 -6.53 -4.57 11.34
CA MET A 81 -6.50 -5.88 10.71
C MET A 81 -6.92 -6.96 11.68
N ILE A 82 -7.59 -7.97 11.17
CA ILE A 82 -7.98 -9.17 11.92
C ILE A 82 -7.84 -10.37 11.00
N GLY A 83 -7.34 -11.47 11.51
CA GLY A 83 -7.20 -12.68 10.71
C GLY A 83 -7.08 -13.92 11.57
N THR A 84 -7.32 -15.06 10.92
CA THR A 84 -7.22 -16.36 11.55
C THR A 84 -6.53 -17.35 10.62
N GLU A 85 -6.00 -18.43 11.17
CA GLU A 85 -5.40 -19.54 10.45
C GLU A 85 -6.01 -20.84 10.96
N PHE A 86 -6.46 -21.71 10.06
CA PHE A 86 -6.96 -23.02 10.42
C PHE A 86 -6.56 -24.09 9.41
N ASP A 87 -6.47 -25.33 9.89
CA ASP A 87 -6.19 -26.50 9.06
C ASP A 87 -7.48 -26.88 8.32
N PHE A 88 -7.53 -26.54 7.03
CA PHE A 88 -8.71 -26.75 6.18
C PHE A 88 -8.80 -28.21 5.71
N ALA A 89 -7.65 -28.82 5.40
CA ALA A 89 -7.52 -30.22 5.00
C ALA A 89 -6.10 -30.72 5.36
N PRO A 90 -5.82 -32.04 5.28
CA PRO A 90 -4.45 -32.53 5.42
C PRO A 90 -3.51 -31.74 4.51
N ASP A 91 -2.41 -31.24 5.08
CA ASP A 91 -1.41 -30.41 4.42
C ASP A 91 -1.87 -29.02 3.93
N TRP A 92 -3.15 -28.67 4.05
CA TRP A 92 -3.72 -27.38 3.64
C TRP A 92 -4.09 -26.52 4.83
N LYS A 93 -3.55 -25.30 4.84
CA LYS A 93 -3.94 -24.24 5.77
C LYS A 93 -4.75 -23.20 5.02
N PHE A 94 -5.83 -22.72 5.63
CA PHE A 94 -6.60 -21.59 5.13
C PHE A 94 -6.47 -20.41 6.10
N LYS A 95 -6.18 -19.23 5.53
CA LYS A 95 -5.86 -18.00 6.24
C LYS A 95 -6.70 -16.84 5.69
N PRO A 96 -7.92 -16.63 6.21
CA PRO A 96 -8.66 -15.42 5.95
C PRO A 96 -8.17 -14.25 6.83
N GLN A 97 -8.13 -13.06 6.24
CA GLN A 97 -7.78 -11.81 6.89
C GLN A 97 -8.65 -10.68 6.35
N LEU A 98 -9.11 -9.82 7.24
CA LEU A 98 -9.81 -8.58 6.91
C LEU A 98 -8.93 -7.40 7.33
N MET A 99 -8.86 -6.37 6.49
CA MET A 99 -8.17 -5.12 6.80
C MET A 99 -9.10 -3.94 6.53
N TYR A 100 -9.39 -3.17 7.56
CA TYR A 100 -10.10 -1.90 7.47
C TYR A 100 -9.10 -0.75 7.40
N LYS A 101 -9.31 0.18 6.47
CA LYS A 101 -8.50 1.36 6.24
C LYS A 101 -9.37 2.61 6.41
N TYR A 102 -8.87 3.52 7.22
CA TYR A 102 -9.47 4.83 7.45
C TYR A 102 -8.48 5.91 7.01
N ALA A 103 -8.95 6.87 6.23
CA ALA A 103 -8.21 8.05 5.85
C ALA A 103 -9.07 9.30 6.07
N GLU A 104 -8.48 10.36 6.61
CA GLU A 104 -9.23 11.59 6.90
C GLU A 104 -9.76 12.20 5.60
N HIS A 105 -11.04 12.56 5.56
CA HIS A 105 -11.71 13.15 4.39
C HIS A 105 -11.75 12.25 3.14
N SER A 106 -11.60 10.94 3.31
CA SER A 106 -11.73 9.93 2.24
C SER A 106 -12.80 8.90 2.63
N PRO A 107 -13.50 8.29 1.65
CA PRO A 107 -14.26 7.08 1.89
C PRO A 107 -13.39 6.00 2.55
N ASN A 108 -13.99 5.22 3.44
CA ASN A 108 -13.31 4.11 4.10
C ASN A 108 -13.10 2.95 3.13
N ASP A 109 -12.11 2.11 3.40
CA ASP A 109 -11.80 0.95 2.59
C ASP A 109 -11.68 -0.33 3.41
N ILE A 110 -12.07 -1.45 2.81
CA ILE A 110 -12.03 -2.79 3.39
C ILE A 110 -11.42 -3.73 2.36
N ASP A 111 -10.32 -4.39 2.75
CA ASP A 111 -9.69 -5.47 2.01
C ASP A 111 -10.00 -6.81 2.71
N LEU A 112 -10.48 -7.79 1.94
CA LEU A 112 -10.63 -9.19 2.35
C LEU A 112 -9.57 -10.02 1.65
N TRP A 113 -8.58 -10.46 2.40
CA TRP A 113 -7.53 -11.36 1.97
C TRP A 113 -7.86 -12.80 2.35
N THR A 114 -7.65 -13.73 1.43
CA THR A 114 -7.85 -15.16 1.64
C THR A 114 -6.66 -15.90 1.06
N GLU A 115 -6.01 -16.75 1.86
CA GLU A 115 -4.83 -17.50 1.44
C GLU A 115 -4.94 -18.98 1.81
N PHE A 116 -4.74 -19.85 0.83
CA PHE A 116 -4.56 -21.29 0.99
C PHE A 116 -3.07 -21.63 0.86
N VAL A 117 -2.53 -22.34 1.84
CA VAL A 117 -1.13 -22.76 1.89
C VAL A 117 -1.07 -24.28 1.91
N TYR A 118 -0.45 -24.87 0.90
CA TYR A 118 -0.19 -26.30 0.83
C TYR A 118 1.25 -26.62 1.18
N ARG A 119 1.46 -27.42 2.24
CA ARG A 119 2.77 -27.89 2.72
C ARG A 119 3.83 -26.80 2.93
N LYS A 120 3.40 -25.54 3.18
CA LYS A 120 4.29 -24.35 3.20
C LYS A 120 5.09 -24.13 1.90
N GLN A 121 4.69 -24.78 0.81
CA GLN A 121 5.37 -24.73 -0.49
C GLN A 121 4.54 -23.94 -1.50
N LEU A 122 3.25 -24.23 -1.63
CA LEU A 122 2.37 -23.54 -2.56
C LEU A 122 1.42 -22.61 -1.80
N PHE A 123 1.30 -21.39 -2.29
CA PHE A 123 0.46 -20.33 -1.74
C PHE A 123 -0.50 -19.88 -2.84
N LEU A 124 -1.79 -19.96 -2.57
CA LEU A 124 -2.84 -19.48 -3.47
C LEU A 124 -3.65 -18.45 -2.68
N ALA A 125 -3.66 -17.21 -3.13
CA ALA A 125 -4.35 -16.16 -2.42
C ALA A 125 -5.18 -15.28 -3.35
N ALA A 126 -6.21 -14.68 -2.76
CA ALA A 126 -7.05 -13.69 -3.38
C ALA A 126 -7.31 -12.54 -2.41
N ASN A 127 -7.30 -11.32 -2.95
CA ASN A 127 -7.69 -10.11 -2.24
C ASN A 127 -8.93 -9.53 -2.89
N LEU A 128 -9.90 -9.07 -2.11
CA LEU A 128 -11.05 -8.32 -2.59
C LEU A 128 -11.07 -6.97 -1.89
N ARG A 129 -11.07 -5.88 -2.65
CA ARG A 129 -11.20 -4.52 -2.15
C ARG A 129 -12.62 -4.02 -2.37
N MET A 130 -13.26 -3.55 -1.32
CA MET A 130 -14.70 -3.27 -1.32
C MET A 130 -15.08 -1.83 -0.95
N GLY A 131 -14.11 -0.94 -0.67
CA GLY A 131 -14.42 0.45 -0.34
C GLY A 131 -13.85 1.45 -1.33
N GLY A 132 -13.55 2.67 -0.86
CA GLY A 132 -13.05 3.76 -1.70
C GLY A 132 -14.13 4.48 -2.53
N ASN A 133 -15.14 3.77 -3.03
CA ASN A 133 -16.25 4.34 -3.80
C ASN A 133 -17.62 3.90 -3.22
N PRO A 134 -18.47 4.84 -2.75
CA PRO A 134 -19.80 4.54 -2.23
C PRO A 134 -20.75 3.86 -3.24
N ASP A 135 -20.51 4.04 -4.53
CA ASP A 135 -21.41 3.62 -5.61
C ASP A 135 -21.11 2.21 -6.13
N THR A 136 -20.02 1.58 -5.69
CA THR A 136 -19.60 0.25 -6.14
C THR A 136 -19.39 -0.71 -4.98
N LEU A 137 -19.95 -1.91 -5.07
CA LEU A 137 -19.82 -2.95 -4.04
C LEU A 137 -18.41 -3.56 -3.96
N MET A 138 -17.63 -3.50 -5.06
CA MET A 138 -16.29 -4.05 -5.15
C MET A 138 -15.45 -3.19 -6.09
N GLU A 139 -14.30 -2.75 -5.60
CA GLU A 139 -13.40 -1.84 -6.31
C GLU A 139 -12.42 -2.61 -7.20
N SER A 140 -11.74 -3.59 -6.60
CA SER A 140 -10.71 -4.40 -7.25
C SER A 140 -10.61 -5.78 -6.63
N ALA A 141 -10.02 -6.71 -7.36
CA ALA A 141 -9.60 -8.01 -6.85
C ALA A 141 -8.19 -8.34 -7.34
N ASP A 142 -7.42 -8.98 -6.47
CA ASP A 142 -6.06 -9.42 -6.77
C ASP A 142 -6.01 -10.95 -6.64
N LEU A 143 -5.33 -11.61 -7.57
CA LEU A 143 -5.01 -13.05 -7.50
C LEU A 143 -3.52 -13.22 -7.35
N VAL A 144 -3.09 -14.04 -6.40
CA VAL A 144 -1.68 -14.26 -6.08
C VAL A 144 -1.38 -15.75 -6.05
N VAL A 145 -0.32 -16.15 -6.75
CA VAL A 145 0.23 -17.51 -6.69
C VAL A 145 1.69 -17.41 -6.27
N GLY A 146 2.03 -18.07 -5.16
CA GLY A 146 3.36 -18.10 -4.58
C GLY A 146 3.91 -19.50 -4.45
N PHE A 147 5.22 -19.64 -4.59
CA PHE A 147 5.95 -20.88 -4.43
C PHE A 147 7.21 -20.70 -3.58
N SER A 148 7.36 -21.51 -2.54
CA SER A 148 8.58 -21.62 -1.74
C SER A 148 9.40 -22.81 -2.23
N LEU A 149 10.56 -22.53 -2.82
CA LEU A 149 11.50 -23.56 -3.29
C LEU A 149 12.18 -24.29 -2.13
N ASN A 150 12.48 -23.54 -1.08
CA ASN A 150 13.02 -24.00 0.20
C ASN A 150 12.72 -22.93 1.25
N ASP A 151 13.26 -23.08 2.46
CA ASP A 151 13.03 -22.14 3.56
C ASP A 151 13.67 -20.76 3.33
N ARG A 152 14.49 -20.60 2.28
CA ARG A 152 15.16 -19.34 1.93
C ARG A 152 14.53 -18.62 0.76
N TRP A 153 14.11 -19.35 -0.26
CA TRP A 153 13.64 -18.78 -1.52
C TRP A 153 12.12 -18.90 -1.67
N PHE A 154 11.48 -17.76 -1.89
CA PHE A 154 10.07 -17.66 -2.21
C PHE A 154 9.87 -16.72 -3.39
N THR A 155 9.01 -17.12 -4.32
CA THR A 155 8.63 -16.32 -5.49
C THR A 155 7.12 -16.26 -5.58
N SER A 156 6.55 -15.11 -5.96
CA SER A 156 5.12 -15.01 -6.24
C SER A 156 4.82 -14.14 -7.45
N LEU A 157 3.71 -14.46 -8.10
CA LEU A 157 3.08 -13.69 -9.16
C LEU A 157 1.75 -13.16 -8.65
N SER A 158 1.45 -11.90 -8.93
CA SER A 158 0.16 -11.29 -8.68
C SER A 158 -0.39 -10.65 -9.95
N ILE A 159 -1.72 -10.74 -10.10
CA ILE A 159 -2.49 -10.07 -11.13
C ILE A 159 -3.64 -9.35 -10.45
N ASP A 160 -3.84 -8.10 -10.80
CA ASP A 160 -4.89 -7.26 -10.24
C ASP A 160 -5.91 -6.83 -11.28
N PHE A 161 -7.17 -6.83 -10.86
CA PHE A 161 -8.35 -6.60 -11.68
C PHE A 161 -9.19 -5.48 -11.06
N THR A 162 -9.38 -4.38 -11.79
CA THR A 162 -10.20 -3.26 -11.36
C THR A 162 -11.60 -3.34 -11.98
N PHE A 163 -12.65 -3.22 -11.16
CA PHE A 163 -14.04 -3.39 -11.58
C PHE A 163 -14.82 -2.09 -11.76
N THR A 164 -14.33 -0.98 -11.20
CA THR A 164 -15.01 0.33 -11.23
C THR A 164 -14.79 1.06 -12.56
N GLU A 165 -15.38 2.25 -12.70
CA GLU A 165 -15.17 3.15 -13.85
C GLU A 165 -13.69 3.49 -14.08
N LEU A 166 -12.83 3.30 -13.06
CA LEU A 166 -11.37 3.40 -13.16
C LEU A 166 -10.76 2.38 -14.14
N ARG A 167 -11.45 1.27 -14.46
CA ARG A 167 -11.01 0.30 -15.48
C ARG A 167 -10.78 0.94 -16.86
N ASN A 168 -11.43 2.07 -17.16
CA ASN A 168 -11.21 2.78 -18.43
C ASN A 168 -9.85 3.50 -18.51
N TYR A 169 -9.16 3.63 -17.37
CA TYR A 169 -7.85 4.29 -17.24
C TYR A 169 -6.78 3.38 -16.61
N GLU A 170 -7.15 2.20 -16.12
CA GLU A 170 -6.29 1.20 -15.48
C GLU A 170 -6.49 -0.17 -16.15
N ASN A 171 -5.43 -0.73 -16.74
CA ASN A 171 -5.48 -2.02 -17.46
C ASN A 171 -5.20 -3.23 -16.56
N GLY A 172 -5.15 -3.04 -15.24
CA GLY A 172 -4.59 -4.01 -14.33
C GLY A 172 -3.07 -4.09 -14.45
N SER A 173 -2.47 -4.79 -13.51
CA SER A 173 -1.05 -4.87 -13.29
C SER A 173 -0.65 -6.33 -13.08
N PHE A 174 0.62 -6.59 -13.41
CA PHE A 174 1.26 -7.88 -13.24
C PHE A 174 2.52 -7.64 -12.44
N GLU A 175 2.62 -8.27 -11.27
CA GLU A 175 3.78 -8.11 -10.41
C GLU A 175 4.46 -9.45 -10.14
N LEU A 176 5.78 -9.40 -10.05
CA LEU A 176 6.64 -10.52 -9.67
C LEU A 176 7.41 -10.15 -8.41
N MET A 177 7.27 -10.96 -7.36
CA MET A 177 8.04 -10.84 -6.13
C MET A 177 9.03 -11.99 -6.01
N ILE A 178 10.25 -11.68 -5.62
CA ILE A 178 11.26 -12.66 -5.20
C ILE A 178 11.74 -12.28 -3.81
N LYS A 179 11.71 -13.23 -2.88
CA LYS A 179 12.14 -13.08 -1.48
C LYS A 179 13.25 -14.09 -1.17
N TYR A 180 14.31 -13.58 -0.54
CA TYR A 180 15.41 -14.37 0.00
C TYR A 180 15.60 -14.14 1.50
N THR A 181 15.60 -15.21 2.29
CA THR A 181 15.84 -15.17 3.74
C THR A 181 17.32 -15.45 4.05
N LEU A 182 18.02 -14.48 4.65
CA LEU A 182 19.46 -14.57 4.94
C LEU A 182 19.82 -15.47 6.14
N ALA A 183 18.96 -15.52 7.16
CA ALA A 183 19.16 -16.32 8.35
C ALA A 183 17.83 -16.91 8.80
N GLU A 184 17.80 -18.22 9.05
CA GLU A 184 16.68 -18.86 9.74
C GLU A 184 16.78 -18.60 11.24
N LYS A 185 15.66 -18.24 11.85
CA LYS A 185 15.54 -18.18 13.30
C LYS A 185 15.19 -19.59 13.76
N ASN A 186 16.14 -20.27 14.38
CA ASN A 186 15.93 -21.53 15.10
C ASN A 186 14.88 -21.35 16.21
#